data_AF-L9YIC8-F1
#
_entry.id   AF-L9YIC8-F1
#
_cell.length_a   1.000
_cell.length_b   1.000
_cell.length_c   1.000
_cell.angle_alpha   90.00
_cell.angle_beta   90.00
_cell.angle_gamma   90.00
#
_symmetry.space_group_name_H-M   'P 1'
#
loop_
_entity.id
_entity.type
_entity.pdbx_description
1 polymer ?
#
loop_
_entity_poly.entity_id
_entity_poly.type
_entity_poly.pdbx_seq_one_letter_code
_entity_poly.pdbx_strand_id
1 'polypeptide(L)'
;MSETNGWFAAGDRDDPDAMTTAIRQGSADESRDWPALAVEAGFASEAEEYYDALREATTAATRAAVTERERADDRQLVHAIRAMDDMGRILL
;
A
#
# COMPACT_ATOMS: atom_id res chain seq x y z
N MET A 1 22.69 -0.88 -4.31
CA MET A 1 21.44 -0.13 -4.11
C MET A 1 20.80 -0.07 -5.48
N SER A 2 19.72 -0.81 -5.71
CA SER A 2 19.04 -0.74 -7.01
C SER A 2 18.57 0.70 -7.19
N GLU A 3 18.99 1.37 -8.26
CA GLU A 3 18.36 2.63 -8.67
C GLU A 3 16.86 2.32 -8.84
N THR A 4 16.06 2.70 -7.86
CA THR A 4 14.62 2.50 -7.93
C THR A 4 14.09 3.46 -8.98
N ASN A 5 13.79 2.94 -10.16
CA ASN A 5 13.22 3.66 -11.29
C ASN A 5 11.76 4.10 -11.01
N GLY A 6 11.39 4.43 -9.78
CA GLY A 6 10.02 4.73 -9.36
C GLY A 6 9.22 3.49 -8.93
N TRP A 7 8.03 3.74 -8.39
CA TRP A 7 7.10 2.71 -7.87
C TRP A 7 6.61 1.72 -8.93
N PHE A 8 6.58 2.15 -10.20
CA PHE A 8 6.20 1.33 -11.35
C PHE A 8 7.26 0.31 -11.76
N ALA A 9 8.51 0.44 -11.30
CA ALA A 9 9.60 -0.47 -11.66
C ALA A 9 9.50 -1.85 -10.98
N ALA A 10 8.70 -1.96 -9.92
CA ALA A 10 8.54 -3.17 -9.13
C ALA A 10 7.20 -3.90 -9.36
N GLY A 11 6.31 -3.33 -10.16
CA GLY A 11 4.93 -3.81 -10.32
C GLY A 11 4.59 -4.11 -11.77
N ASP A 12 3.91 -5.23 -11.98
CA ASP A 12 3.11 -5.44 -13.18
C ASP A 12 1.86 -4.55 -13.08
N ARG A 13 1.48 -3.90 -14.17
CA ARG A 13 0.30 -3.02 -14.20
C ARG A 13 -1.00 -3.82 -14.04
N ASP A 14 -0.94 -5.11 -14.39
CA ASP A 14 -2.03 -6.06 -14.18
C ASP A 14 -2.04 -6.67 -12.77
N ASP A 15 -1.10 -6.27 -11.88
CA ASP A 15 -1.04 -6.68 -10.46
C ASP A 15 -1.18 -5.46 -9.50
N PRO A 16 -2.42 -5.09 -9.13
CA PRO A 16 -2.69 -3.99 -8.21
C PRO A 16 -2.08 -4.15 -6.80
N ASP A 17 -1.87 -5.39 -6.35
CA ASP A 17 -1.30 -5.68 -5.02
C ASP A 17 0.22 -5.44 -5.02
N ALA A 18 0.90 -5.82 -6.09
CA ALA A 18 2.31 -5.48 -6.31
C ALA A 18 2.50 -3.95 -6.41
N MET A 19 1.65 -3.26 -7.16
CA MET A 19 1.67 -1.79 -7.27
C MET A 19 1.45 -1.12 -5.90
N THR A 20 0.48 -1.60 -5.13
CA THR A 20 0.19 -1.12 -3.76
C THR A 20 1.38 -1.30 -2.84
N THR A 21 2.03 -2.46 -2.90
CA THR A 21 3.22 -2.76 -2.11
C THR A 21 4.38 -1.83 -2.47
N ALA A 22 4.61 -1.62 -3.77
CA ALA A 22 5.65 -0.72 -4.26
C ALA A 22 5.43 0.73 -3.80
N ILE A 23 4.18 1.21 -3.77
CA ILE A 23 3.86 2.55 -3.24
C ILE A 23 4.06 2.62 -1.72
N ARG A 24 3.69 1.58 -0.97
CA ARG A 24 3.78 1.60 0.50
C ARG A 24 5.21 1.43 1.02
N GLN A 25 6.04 0.68 0.32
CA GLN A 25 7.38 0.30 0.78
C GLN A 25 8.50 0.96 -0.02
N GLY A 26 8.18 1.47 -1.21
CA GLY A 26 9.14 2.15 -2.07
C GLY A 26 9.52 3.52 -1.52
N SER A 27 10.80 3.84 -1.64
CA SER A 27 11.33 5.18 -1.38
C SER A 27 12.39 5.48 -2.43
N ALA A 28 12.61 6.76 -2.71
CA ALA A 28 13.75 7.21 -3.49
C ALA A 28 14.41 8.38 -2.77
N ASP A 29 15.74 8.43 -2.84
CA ASP A 29 16.53 9.48 -2.21
C ASP A 29 16.30 10.86 -2.85
N GLU A 30 15.88 10.90 -4.13
CA GLU A 30 15.60 12.12 -4.86
C GLU A 30 14.33 12.02 -5.72
N SER A 31 13.65 13.15 -5.88
CA SER A 31 12.51 13.28 -6.77
C SER A 31 13.01 13.35 -8.22
N ARG A 32 12.99 12.21 -8.93
CA ARG A 32 13.31 12.13 -10.37
C ARG A 32 12.05 12.44 -11.20
N ASP A 33 12.23 12.68 -12.50
CA ASP A 33 11.12 12.81 -13.45
C ASP A 33 10.51 11.43 -13.74
N TRP A 34 9.80 10.89 -12.75
CA TRP A 34 9.13 9.60 -12.82
C TRP A 34 8.08 9.49 -13.92
N PRO A 35 7.28 10.54 -14.24
CA PRO A 35 6.40 10.49 -15.41
C PRO A 35 7.17 10.20 -16.70
N ALA A 36 8.28 10.91 -16.96
CA ALA A 36 9.08 10.68 -18.16
C ALA A 36 9.71 9.28 -18.18
N LEU A 37 10.25 8.84 -17.03
CA LEU A 37 10.84 7.50 -16.90
C LEU A 37 9.79 6.38 -17.06
N ALA A 38 8.56 6.60 -16.62
CA ALA A 38 7.47 5.65 -16.79
C ALA A 38 7.06 5.51 -18.26
N VAL A 39 7.05 6.61 -19.01
CA VAL A 39 6.78 6.58 -20.46
C VAL A 39 7.93 5.91 -21.21
N GLU A 40 9.18 6.25 -20.87
CA GLU A 40 10.37 5.61 -21.46
C GLU A 40 10.41 4.10 -21.20
N ALA A 41 10.01 3.67 -20.00
CA ALA A 41 9.90 2.26 -19.63
C ALA A 41 8.70 1.54 -20.27
N GLY A 42 7.82 2.26 -20.99
CA GLY A 42 6.59 1.71 -21.56
C GLY A 42 5.53 1.36 -20.52
N PHE A 43 5.69 1.82 -19.27
CA PHE A 43 4.68 1.63 -18.24
C PHE A 43 3.40 2.40 -18.57
N ALA A 44 3.52 3.60 -19.14
CA ALA A 44 2.42 4.46 -19.56
C ALA A 44 2.67 5.02 -20.96
N SER A 45 1.62 5.27 -21.72
CA SER A 45 1.71 5.84 -23.08
C SER A 45 2.00 7.35 -23.04
N GLU A 46 1.57 8.01 -21.96
CA GLU A 46 1.78 9.43 -21.71
C GLU A 46 1.75 9.78 -20.22
N ALA A 47 2.15 11.00 -19.89
CA ALA A 47 2.23 11.46 -18.50
C ALA A 47 0.86 11.49 -17.78
N GLU A 48 -0.23 11.74 -18.50
CA GLU A 48 -1.58 11.72 -17.93
C GLU A 48 -1.95 10.30 -17.46
N GLU A 49 -1.68 9.31 -18.31
CA GLU A 49 -1.91 7.90 -17.98
C GLU A 49 -1.08 7.42 -16.77
N TYR A 50 0.14 7.96 -16.61
CA TYR A 50 0.96 7.74 -15.41
C TYR A 50 0.27 8.27 -14.14
N TYR A 51 -0.29 9.48 -14.18
CA TYR A 51 -0.96 10.06 -13.00
C TYR A 51 -2.27 9.34 -12.66
N ASP A 52 -2.99 8.86 -13.67
CA ASP A 52 -4.16 8.02 -13.44
C ASP A 52 -3.78 6.70 -12.75
N ALA A 53 -2.74 6.03 -13.23
CA ALA A 53 -2.23 4.81 -12.60
C ALA A 53 -1.76 5.07 -11.16
N LEU A 54 -1.04 6.17 -10.92
CA LEU A 54 -0.60 6.56 -9.58
C LEU A 54 -1.78 6.84 -8.64
N ARG A 55 -2.82 7.50 -9.14
CA ARG A 55 -4.04 7.79 -8.38
C ARG A 55 -4.78 6.51 -7.99
N GLU A 56 -4.91 5.57 -8.92
CA GLU A 56 -5.54 4.29 -8.65
C GLU A 56 -4.77 3.51 -7.58
N ALA A 57 -3.47 3.34 -7.77
CA ALA A 57 -2.63 2.55 -6.87
C ALA A 57 -2.54 3.16 -5.46
N THR A 58 -2.44 4.50 -5.32
CA THR A 58 -2.49 5.16 -4.00
C THR A 58 -3.84 5.02 -3.31
N THR A 59 -4.94 5.06 -4.06
CA THR A 59 -6.29 4.84 -3.52
C THR A 59 -6.48 3.40 -3.05
N ALA A 60 -6.01 2.42 -3.85
CA ALA A 60 -6.02 1.01 -3.48
C ALA A 60 -5.18 0.75 -2.22
N ALA A 61 -3.96 1.30 -2.18
CA ALA A 61 -3.07 1.19 -1.02
C ALA A 61 -3.70 1.77 0.26
N THR A 62 -4.37 2.91 0.15
CA THR A 62 -5.07 3.54 1.28
C THR A 62 -6.23 2.68 1.76
N ARG A 63 -7.07 2.16 0.83
CA ARG A 63 -8.18 1.27 1.18
C ARG A 63 -7.69 0.00 1.87
N ALA A 64 -6.64 -0.64 1.34
CA ALA A 64 -6.03 -1.81 1.95
C ALA A 64 -5.50 -1.51 3.36
N ALA A 65 -4.84 -0.37 3.55
CA ALA A 65 -4.35 0.05 4.86
C ALA A 65 -5.50 0.32 5.86
N VAL A 66 -6.60 0.93 5.43
CA VAL A 66 -7.79 1.16 6.26
C VAL A 66 -8.43 -0.18 6.65
N THR A 67 -8.65 -1.08 5.70
CA THR A 67 -9.25 -2.39 5.99
C THR A 67 -8.37 -3.23 6.92
N GLU A 68 -7.04 -3.20 6.78
CA GLU A 68 -6.15 -3.90 7.72
C GLU A 68 -6.24 -3.29 9.13
N ARG A 69 -6.35 -1.96 9.22
CA ARG A 69 -6.50 -1.26 10.50
C ARG A 69 -7.84 -1.55 11.17
N GLU A 70 -8.94 -1.55 10.43
CA GLU A 70 -10.26 -1.94 10.95
C GLU A 70 -10.24 -3.38 11.49
N ARG A 71 -9.66 -4.32 10.75
CA ARG A 71 -9.49 -5.70 11.23
C ARG A 71 -8.58 -5.80 12.45
N ALA A 72 -7.54 -4.97 12.53
CA ALA A 72 -6.67 -4.93 13.70
C ALA A 72 -7.41 -4.40 14.94
N ASP A 73 -8.20 -3.34 14.78
CA ASP A 73 -9.00 -2.75 15.87
C ASP A 73 -10.09 -3.72 16.34
N ASP A 74 -10.78 -4.40 15.42
CA ASP A 74 -11.76 -5.45 15.76
C ASP A 74 -11.12 -6.62 16.53
N ARG A 75 -9.90 -7.04 16.14
CA ARG A 75 -9.14 -8.08 16.86
C ARG A 75 -8.72 -7.60 18.24
N GLN A 76 -8.33 -6.35 18.41
CA GLN A 76 -8.01 -5.80 19.73
C GLN A 76 -9.25 -5.71 20.63
N LEU A 77 -10.41 -5.35 20.09
CA LEU A 77 -11.68 -5.37 20.82
C LEU A 77 -12.05 -6.78 21.30
N VAL A 78 -11.91 -7.80 20.46
CA VAL A 78 -12.13 -9.21 20.86
C VAL A 78 -11.15 -9.64 21.95
N HIS A 79 -9.88 -9.27 21.84
CA HIS A 79 -8.89 -9.58 22.88
C HIS A 79 -9.18 -8.86 24.20
N ALA A 80 -9.63 -7.61 24.17
CA ALA A 80 -10.04 -6.87 25.37
C ALA A 80 -11.26 -7.51 26.04
N ILE A 81 -12.28 -7.90 25.27
CA ILE A 81 -13.48 -8.58 25.80
C ILE A 81 -13.12 -9.93 26.41
N ARG A 82 -12.28 -10.73 25.73
CA ARG A 82 -11.82 -12.02 26.26
C ARG A 82 -10.99 -11.85 27.53
N ALA A 83 -10.13 -10.85 27.60
CA ALA A 83 -9.37 -10.56 28.81
C ALA A 83 -10.27 -10.16 29.98
N MET A 84 -11.33 -9.38 29.74
CA MET A 84 -12.31 -9.03 30.77
C MET A 84 -13.13 -10.26 31.23
N ASP A 85 -13.54 -11.15 30.32
CA ASP A 85 -14.23 -12.40 30.66
C ASP A 85 -13.32 -13.34 31.48
N ASP A 86 -12.03 -13.41 31.13
CA ASP A 86 -11.05 -14.23 31.84
C ASP A 86 -10.76 -13.69 33.26
N MET A 87 -10.69 -12.37 33.44
CA MET A 87 -10.59 -11.73 34.77
C MET A 87 -11.83 -11.99 35.63
N GLY A 88 -13.02 -12.00 35.03
CA GLY A 88 -14.28 -12.34 35.73
C GLY A 88 -14.35 -13.79 36.19
N ARG A 89 -13.67 -14.70 35.48
CA ARG A 89 -13.64 -16.14 35.78
C ARG A 89 -12.63 -16.52 36.87
N ILE A 90 -11.62 -15.69 37.11
CA ILE A 90 -10.59 -15.88 38.15
C ILE A 90 -11.03 -15.27 39.51
N LEU A 91 -11.99 -14.36 39.50
CA LEU A 91 -12.50 -13.65 40.70
C LEU A 91 -13.74 -14.32 41.34
N LEU A 92 -14.23 -15.43 40.78
CA LEU A 92 -15.32 -16.26 41.32
C LEU A 92 -14.77 -17.60 41.83
#